data_AF-H9W2A8-F1
#
_entry.id   AF-H9W2A8-F1
#
_cell.length_a   1.000
_cell.length_b   1.000
_cell.length_c   1.000
_cell.angle_alpha   90.00
_cell.angle_beta   90.00
_cell.angle_gamma   90.00
#
_symmetry.space_group_name_H-M   'P 1'
#
loop_
_entity.id
_entity.type
_entity.pdbx_description
1 polymer ?
#
loop_
_entity_poly.entity_id
_entity_poly.type
_entity_poly.pdbx_seq_one_letter_code
_entity_poly.pdbx_strand_id
1 'polypeptide(L)' 'MFGTQALIAIRDSNGTIACNTYNVNSTKVVPSPISFSATHLSSEYDNGLMTIFATVVLPSNTTM' A
#
# COMPACT_ATOMS: atom_id res chain seq x y z
N MET A 1 -7.38 -12.67 4.55
CA MET A 1 -8.07 -12.63 5.86
C MET A 1 -8.86 -11.33 5.91
N PHE A 2 -10.12 -11.36 6.34
CA PHE A 2 -10.91 -10.13 6.50
C PHE A 2 -10.35 -9.28 7.64
N GLY A 3 -10.41 -7.94 7.49
CA GLY A 3 -9.82 -6.99 8.44
C GLY A 3 -8.31 -6.79 8.29
N THR A 4 -7.67 -7.40 7.28
CA THR A 4 -6.26 -7.16 6.98
C THR A 4 -6.08 -5.83 6.28
N GLN A 5 -5.01 -5.12 6.64
CA GLN A 5 -4.61 -3.87 6.04
C GLN A 5 -3.27 -4.06 5.35
N ALA A 6 -3.13 -3.56 4.12
CA ALA A 6 -1.94 -3.79 3.31
C ALA A 6 -1.57 -2.55 2.49
N LEU A 7 -0.27 -2.38 2.27
CA LEU A 7 0.31 -1.51 1.26
C LEU A 7 0.78 -2.38 0.11
N ILE A 8 0.28 -2.15 -1.10
CA ILE A 8 0.52 -3.03 -2.25
C ILE A 8 0.91 -2.18 -3.46
N ALA A 9 2.01 -2.57 -4.11
CA ALA A 9 2.38 -2.10 -5.44
C ALA A 9 2.02 -3.17 -6.48
N ILE A 10 1.22 -2.80 -7.47
CA ILE A 10 0.77 -3.68 -8.55
C ILE A 10 1.29 -3.11 -9.85
N ARG A 11 1.93 -3.95 -10.65
CA ARG A 11 2.36 -3.63 -12.01
C ARG A 11 1.34 -4.21 -12.99
N ASP A 12 0.82 -3.38 -13.88
CA ASP A 12 -0.04 -3.83 -14.97
C ASP A 12 0.78 -4.46 -16.11
N SER A 13 0.09 -5.08 -17.08
CA SER A 13 0.74 -5.67 -18.26
C SER A 13 1.45 -4.64 -19.15
N ASN A 14 1.11 -3.36 -19.02
CA ASN A 14 1.71 -2.26 -19.77
C ASN A 14 2.97 -1.71 -19.09
N GLY A 15 3.30 -2.22 -17.89
CA GLY A 15 4.44 -1.80 -17.10
C GLY A 15 4.18 -0.62 -16.17
N THR A 16 2.96 -0.08 -16.13
CA THR A 16 2.55 0.95 -15.18
C THR A 16 2.48 0.34 -13.78
N ILE A 17 3.10 0.99 -12.80
CA ILE A 17 3.06 0.55 -11.41
C ILE A 17 2.14 1.50 -10.64
N ALA A 18 1.19 0.93 -9.90
CA ALA A 18 0.34 1.66 -8.97
C ALA A 18 0.60 1.17 -7.54
N CYS A 19 0.90 2.09 -6.64
CA CYS A 19 1.10 1.82 -5.22
C CYS A 19 -0.05 2.41 -4.41
N ASN A 20 -0.81 1.56 -3.70
CA ASN A 20 -1.99 1.97 -2.95
C ASN A 20 -2.12 1.21 -1.63
N THR A 21 -2.90 1.76 -0.71
CA THR A 21 -3.31 1.09 0.52
C THR A 21 -4.66 0.40 0.36
N TYR A 22 -4.85 -0.70 1.08
CA TYR A 22 -6.05 -1.53 1.00
C TYR A 22 -6.47 -2.00 2.39
N ASN A 23 -7.76 -1.84 2.68
CA ASN A 23 -8.42 -2.41 3.84
C ASN A 23 -9.37 -3.53 3.38
N VAL A 24 -8.98 -4.78 3.62
CA VAL A 24 -9.64 -5.98 3.09
C VAL A 24 -10.82 -6.37 3.97
N ASN A 25 -11.94 -5.68 3.80
CA ASN A 25 -13.19 -5.95 4.53
C ASN A 25 -14.22 -6.72 3.69
N SER A 26 -13.97 -6.87 2.39
CA SER A 26 -14.82 -7.63 1.47
C SER A 26 -13.97 -8.40 0.46
N THR A 27 -14.61 -9.33 -0.26
CA THR A 27 -13.96 -10.07 -1.35
C THR A 27 -13.63 -9.18 -2.55
N LYS A 28 -14.30 -8.02 -2.67
CA LYS A 28 -13.98 -6.99 -3.65
C LYS A 28 -13.01 -5.99 -3.01
N VAL A 29 -11.73 -6.19 -3.26
CA VAL A 29 -10.66 -5.33 -2.73
C VAL A 29 -10.56 -4.07 -3.58
N VAL A 30 -10.72 -2.91 -2.94
CA VAL A 30 -10.59 -1.59 -3.56
C VAL A 30 -9.64 -0.71 -2.74
N PRO A 31 -8.92 0.23 -3.37
CA PRO A 31 -8.06 1.17 -2.65
C PRO A 31 -8.84 1.86 -1.53
N SER A 32 -8.28 1.84 -0.33
CA SER A 32 -8.92 2.39 0.86
C SER A 32 -7.89 2.78 1.92
N PRO A 33 -8.21 3.78 2.78
CA PRO A 33 -7.33 4.17 3.87
C PRO A 33 -7.09 3.04 4.87
N ILE A 34 -5.91 3.05 5.48
CA ILE A 34 -5.50 2.13 6.55
C ILE A 34 -5.23 2.91 7.85
N SER A 35 -5.13 2.21 8.98
CA SER A 35 -4.98 2.79 10.32
C SER A 35 -3.76 3.70 10.46
N PHE A 36 -2.68 3.37 9.76
CA PHE A 36 -1.50 4.21 9.67
C PHE A 36 -1.46 4.85 8.29
N SER A 37 -1.73 6.15 8.21
CA SER A 37 -1.71 6.86 6.93
C SER A 37 -0.33 6.74 6.29
N ALA A 38 -0.29 6.38 5.00
CA ALA A 38 0.92 6.29 4.23
C ALA A 38 0.93 7.42 3.18
N THR A 39 1.97 8.24 3.18
CA THR A 39 2.14 9.37 2.26
C THR A 39 3.41 9.18 1.43
N HIS A 40 3.58 9.99 0.38
CA HIS A 40 4.74 9.90 -0.52
C HIS A 40 4.92 8.48 -1.09
N LEU A 41 3.82 7.84 -1.48
CA LEU A 41 3.83 6.52 -2.07
C LEU A 41 4.54 6.54 -3.42
N SER A 42 5.60 5.77 -3.54
CA SER A 42 6.30 5.50 -4.80
C SER A 42 6.65 4.02 -4.85
N SER A 43 6.88 3.52 -6.06
CA SER A 43 7.23 2.13 -6.28
C SER A 43 8.06 2.00 -7.53
N GLU A 44 9.11 1.18 -7.45
CA GLU A 44 10.02 0.89 -8.56
C GLU A 44 10.09 -0.61 -8.77
N TYR A 45 10.20 -1.00 -10.04
CA TYR A 45 10.44 -2.39 -10.42
C TYR A 45 11.73 -2.47 -11.21
N ASP A 46 12.72 -3.17 -10.67
CA ASP A 46 14.02 -3.40 -11.31
C ASP A 46 14.42 -4.87 -11.17
N ASN A 47 14.84 -5.50 -12.27
CA ASN A 47 15.39 -6.85 -12.30
C ASN A 47 14.58 -7.92 -11.52
N GLY A 48 13.25 -7.90 -11.61
CA GLY A 48 12.39 -8.86 -10.90
C GLY A 48 11.99 -8.47 -9.48
N LEU A 49 12.54 -7.37 -8.94
CA LEU A 49 12.29 -6.88 -7.61
C LEU A 49 11.33 -5.70 -7.64
N MET A 50 10.31 -5.74 -6.79
CA MET A 50 9.41 -4.62 -6.53
C MET A 50 9.83 -3.94 -5.23
N THR A 51 10.22 -2.67 -5.30
CA THR A 51 10.56 -1.84 -4.14
C THR A 51 9.47 -0.81 -3.91
N ILE A 52 9.01 -0.68 -2.66
CA ILE A 52 7.98 0.29 -2.27
C ILE A 52 8.59 1.32 -1.34
N PHE A 53 8.42 2.60 -1.68
CA PHE A 53 8.80 3.74 -0.86
C PHE A 53 7.54 4.38 -0.30
N ALA A 54 7.50 4.56 1.02
CA ALA A 54 6.36 5.17 1.70
C ALA A 54 6.80 5.82 3.00
N THR A 55 6.15 6.94 3.35
CA THR A 55 6.27 7.58 4.65
C THR A 55 5.05 7.23 5.48
N VAL A 56 5.24 6.43 6.53
CA VAL A 56 4.18 6.07 7.48
C VAL A 56 4.02 7.17 8.52
N VAL A 57 2.81 7.70 8.65
CA VAL A 57 2.47 8.72 9.63
C VAL A 57 2.00 8.04 10.91
N LEU A 58 2.68 8.33 12.02
CA LEU A 58 2.29 7.87 13.34
C LEU A 58 1.09 8.68 13.85
N PRO A 59 -0.04 8.04 14.21
CA PRO A 59 -1.16 8.74 14.83
C PRO A 59 -0.76 9.38 16.17
N SER A 60 -1.39 10.50 16.52
CA SER A 60 -1.16 11.16 17.80
C SER A 60 -1.36 10.20 18.98
N ASN A 61 -0.50 10.30 20.00
CA ASN A 61 -0.53 9.47 21.21
C ASN A 61 -0.35 7.96 20.97
N THR A 62 0.33 7.56 19.89
CA THR A 62 0.73 6.17 19.67
C THR A 62 2.26 6.04 19.66
N THR A 63 2.75 4.81 19.89
CA THR A 63 4.18 4.46 19.81
C THR A 63 4.37 3.46 18.68
N MET A 64 5.53 3.50 18.02
CA MET A 64 5.90 2.58 16.94
C MET A 64 6.73 1.41 17.46
#